data_AF-A0A932L4E2-F1
#
_entry.id   AF-A0A932L4E2-F1
#
_cell.length_a   1.000
_cell.length_b   1.000
_cell.length_c   1.000
_cell.angle_alpha   90.00
_cell.angle_beta   90.00
_cell.angle_gamma   90.00
#
_symmetry.space_group_name_H-M   'P 1'
#
loop_
_entity.id
_entity.type
_entity.pdbx_description
1 polymer ?
#
loop_
_entity_poly.entity_id
_entity_poly.type
_entity_poly.pdbx_seq_one_letter_code
_entity_poly.pdbx_strand_id
1 'polypeptide(L)'
;MQHFKWDDPFLLEDQLSEDEKLIRDSAHAYCQEKLQPRVMKAFRDESFDREIMNEMGEMGLLGPTIPEEYGGPGVNHVAYGLISREVERVDSGYRSAMSVQSSLVMHPIFSYGTEEQKKKYLPRLATGEIIGCFGLTEPD
;
A
#
# COMPACT_ATOMS: atom_id res chain seq x y z
N MET A 1 -25.06 -14.89 25.21
CA MET A 1 -25.48 -13.81 24.29
C MET A 1 -24.23 -13.35 23.57
N GLN A 2 -24.21 -13.41 22.24
CA GLN A 2 -23.12 -12.79 21.47
C GLN A 2 -23.24 -11.28 21.67
N HIS A 3 -22.18 -10.64 22.17
CA HIS A 3 -22.19 -9.21 22.41
C HIS A 3 -22.11 -8.49 21.05
N PHE A 4 -23.02 -7.56 20.78
CA PHE A 4 -23.00 -6.78 19.56
C PHE A 4 -21.75 -5.88 19.53
N LYS A 5 -20.93 -5.99 18.48
CA LYS A 5 -19.74 -5.19 18.27
C LYS A 5 -20.07 -4.03 17.32
N TRP A 6 -20.21 -2.82 17.87
CA TRP A 6 -20.74 -1.67 17.12
C TRP A 6 -19.80 -1.17 16.01
N ASP A 7 -18.50 -1.35 16.21
CA ASP A 7 -17.41 -0.97 15.29
C ASP A 7 -17.13 -2.06 14.24
N ASP A 8 -17.79 -3.22 14.35
CA ASP A 8 -17.71 -4.32 13.41
C ASP A 8 -19.01 -5.17 13.42
N PRO A 9 -20.17 -4.61 12.99
CA PRO A 9 -21.48 -5.23 13.19
C PRO A 9 -21.67 -6.59 12.50
N PHE A 10 -20.94 -6.82 11.41
CA PHE A 10 -20.99 -8.07 10.63
C PHE A 10 -19.74 -8.94 10.83
N LEU A 11 -18.91 -8.62 11.83
CA LEU A 11 -17.77 -9.43 12.24
C LEU A 11 -16.81 -9.69 11.07
N LEU A 12 -16.40 -8.63 10.35
CA LEU A 12 -15.37 -8.70 9.32
C LEU A 12 -14.13 -9.42 9.86
N GLU A 13 -13.79 -9.22 11.15
CA GLU A 13 -12.70 -9.94 11.81
C GLU A 13 -12.81 -11.46 11.64
N ASP A 14 -14.00 -12.03 11.79
CA ASP A 14 -14.23 -13.48 11.71
C ASP A 14 -14.19 -14.00 10.27
N GLN A 15 -14.21 -13.10 9.28
CA GLN A 15 -14.16 -13.41 7.86
C GLN A 15 -12.74 -13.34 7.27
N LEU A 16 -11.77 -12.80 8.01
CA LEU A 16 -10.38 -12.67 7.58
C LEU A 16 -9.56 -13.87 8.05
N SER A 17 -8.62 -14.29 7.21
CA SER A 17 -7.55 -15.19 7.60
C SER A 17 -6.59 -14.53 8.60
N GLU A 18 -5.85 -15.35 9.34
CA GLU A 18 -4.86 -14.86 10.31
C GLU A 18 -3.75 -14.02 9.63
N ASP A 19 -3.35 -14.39 8.42
CA ASP A 19 -2.37 -13.62 7.63
C ASP A 19 -2.92 -12.25 7.23
N GLU A 20 -4.17 -12.17 6.78
CA GLU A 20 -4.83 -10.89 6.45
C GLU A 20 -4.96 -9.98 7.68
N LYS A 21 -5.29 -10.55 8.85
CA LYS A 21 -5.33 -9.79 10.11
C LYS A 21 -3.95 -9.26 10.48
N LEU A 22 -2.92 -10.10 10.43
CA LEU A 22 -1.55 -9.70 10.75
C LEU A 22 -1.04 -8.60 9.83
N ILE A 23 -1.32 -8.70 8.53
CA ILE A 23 -0.97 -7.67 7.53
C ILE A 23 -1.69 -6.36 7.85
N ARG A 24 -3.00 -6.40 8.10
CA ARG A 24 -3.78 -5.23 8.50
C ARG A 24 -3.21 -4.59 9.76
N ASP A 25 -2.94 -5.37 10.79
CA ASP A 25 -2.47 -4.86 12.09
C ASP A 25 -1.08 -4.25 11.98
N SER A 26 -0.21 -4.84 11.14
CA SER A 26 1.11 -4.29 10.84
C SER A 26 1.02 -2.97 10.06
N ALA A 27 0.15 -2.90 9.06
CA ALA A 27 -0.13 -1.66 8.33
C ALA A 27 -0.71 -0.59 9.26
N HIS A 28 -1.64 -0.97 10.14
CA HIS A 28 -2.25 -0.08 11.13
C HIS A 28 -1.19 0.52 12.06
N ALA A 29 -0.33 -0.31 12.65
CA ALA A 29 0.74 0.14 13.55
C ALA A 29 1.65 1.17 12.86
N TYR A 30 2.15 0.86 11.66
CA TYR A 30 2.95 1.80 10.87
C TYR A 30 2.20 3.13 10.62
N CYS A 31 0.92 3.05 10.21
CA CYS A 31 0.13 4.24 9.92
C CYS A 31 -0.05 5.13 11.15
N GLN A 32 -0.36 4.55 12.32
CA GLN A 32 -0.55 5.31 13.54
C GLN A 32 0.77 5.86 14.12
N GLU A 33 1.86 5.11 14.02
CA GLU A 33 3.16 5.53 14.60
C GLU A 33 3.94 6.49 13.70
N LYS A 34 3.86 6.33 12.38
CA LYS A 34 4.71 7.03 11.41
C LYS A 34 3.95 8.04 10.57
N LEU A 35 2.75 7.72 10.08
CA LEU A 35 2.00 8.62 9.20
C LEU A 35 1.16 9.64 9.98
N GLN A 36 0.44 9.20 11.01
CA GLN A 36 -0.47 10.02 11.79
C GLN A 36 0.20 11.28 12.39
N PRO A 37 1.44 11.24 12.91
CA PRO A 37 2.10 12.45 13.42
C PRO A 37 2.50 13.46 12.33
N ARG A 38 2.62 13.02 11.07
CA ARG A 38 3.10 13.84 9.94
C ARG A 38 1.95 14.58 9.23
N VAL A 39 0.76 13.97 9.18
CA VAL A 39 -0.33 14.38 8.29
C VAL A 39 -0.75 15.84 8.43
N MET A 40 -0.89 16.36 9.65
CA MET A 40 -1.40 17.72 9.87
C MET A 40 -0.48 18.81 9.29
N LYS A 41 0.84 18.63 9.41
CA LYS A 41 1.82 19.55 8.84
C LYS A 41 1.96 19.32 7.33
N ALA A 42 2.05 18.05 6.91
CA ALA A 42 2.16 17.68 5.51
C ALA A 42 1.02 18.26 4.66
N PHE A 43 -0.22 18.11 5.14
CA PHE A 43 -1.42 18.64 4.47
C PHE A 43 -1.42 20.16 4.44
N ARG A 44 -1.14 20.83 5.56
CA ARG A 44 -1.16 22.30 5.64
C ARG A 44 -0.10 22.95 4.76
N ASP A 45 1.08 22.34 4.70
CA ASP A 45 2.23 22.89 3.99
C ASP A 45 2.35 22.35 2.56
N GLU A 46 1.36 21.57 2.09
CA GLU A 46 1.32 20.94 0.77
C GLU A 46 2.62 20.18 0.43
N SER A 47 3.14 19.44 1.41
CA SER A 47 4.42 18.74 1.31
C SER A 47 4.26 17.24 1.49
N PHE A 48 5.00 16.47 0.70
CA PHE A 48 5.06 15.01 0.81
C PHE A 48 6.48 14.59 1.17
N ASP A 49 6.62 13.88 2.29
CA ASP A 49 7.91 13.32 2.71
C ASP A 49 8.20 12.07 1.87
N ARG A 50 9.25 12.14 1.05
CA ARG A 50 9.68 11.06 0.17
C ARG A 50 10.05 9.78 0.94
N GLU A 51 10.49 9.89 2.19
CA GLU A 51 10.89 8.74 3.00
C GLU A 51 9.72 7.81 3.30
N ILE A 52 8.47 8.32 3.29
CA ILE A 52 7.26 7.50 3.47
C ILE A 52 7.21 6.33 2.47
N MET A 53 7.68 6.55 1.24
CA MET A 53 7.68 5.49 0.22
C MET A 53 8.77 4.44 0.48
N ASN A 54 9.91 4.83 1.07
CA ASN A 54 10.93 3.86 1.49
C ASN A 54 10.41 3.03 2.66
N GLU A 55 9.86 3.68 3.68
CA GLU A 55 9.28 3.02 4.85
C GLU A 55 8.16 2.04 4.44
N MET A 56 7.28 2.44 3.51
CA MET A 56 6.27 1.55 2.94
C MET A 56 6.89 0.36 2.20
N GLY A 57 8.00 0.56 1.48
CA GLY A 57 8.70 -0.51 0.78
C GLY A 57 9.36 -1.51 1.74
N GLU A 58 10.02 -1.04 2.80
CA GLU A 58 10.61 -1.87 3.84
C GLU A 58 9.57 -2.74 4.55
N MET A 59 8.36 -2.21 4.73
CA MET A 59 7.21 -2.91 5.32
C MET A 59 6.47 -3.83 4.33
N GLY A 60 6.85 -3.84 3.05
CA GLY A 60 6.16 -4.63 2.02
C GLY A 60 4.77 -4.10 1.65
N LEU A 61 4.50 -2.80 1.81
CA LEU A 61 3.21 -2.19 1.47
C LEU A 61 3.11 -1.74 0.01
N LEU A 62 4.23 -1.77 -0.74
CA LEU A 62 4.28 -1.41 -2.16
C LEU A 62 4.23 -2.66 -3.06
N GLY A 63 3.28 -2.66 -3.99
CA GLY A 63 2.96 -3.83 -4.81
C GLY A 63 2.65 -5.10 -4.01
N PRO A 64 1.70 -5.10 -3.05
CA PRO A 64 1.46 -6.25 -2.18
C PRO A 64 1.18 -7.56 -2.95
N THR A 65 0.51 -7.46 -4.10
CA THR A 65 0.15 -8.61 -4.95
C THR A 65 1.24 -9.03 -5.93
N ILE A 66 2.39 -8.36 -5.95
CA ILE A 66 3.52 -8.72 -6.81
C ILE A 66 4.26 -9.91 -6.18
N PRO A 67 4.58 -10.97 -6.94
CA PRO A 67 5.28 -12.14 -6.41
C PRO A 67 6.64 -11.85 -5.79
N GLU A 68 7.04 -12.68 -4.82
CA GLU A 68 8.36 -12.63 -4.17
C GLU A 68 9.53 -12.71 -5.13
N GLU A 69 9.41 -13.44 -6.25
CA GLU A 69 10.44 -13.51 -7.29
C GLU A 69 10.80 -12.14 -7.91
N TYR A 70 9.91 -11.15 -7.78
CA TYR A 70 10.11 -9.78 -8.23
C TYR A 70 10.25 -8.77 -7.07
N GLY A 71 10.40 -9.27 -5.83
CA GLY A 71 10.62 -8.47 -4.63
C GLY A 71 9.35 -7.95 -3.94
N GLY A 72 8.16 -8.36 -4.39
CA GLY A 72 6.90 -8.05 -3.70
C GLY A 72 6.53 -9.10 -2.64
N PRO A 73 5.52 -8.84 -1.78
CA PRO A 73 5.09 -9.79 -0.75
C PRO A 73 4.25 -10.96 -1.25
N GLY A 74 3.71 -10.92 -2.48
CA GLY A 74 2.87 -11.98 -3.03
C GLY A 74 1.53 -12.22 -2.31
N VAL A 75 1.00 -11.24 -1.59
CA VAL A 75 -0.25 -11.37 -0.83
C VAL A 75 -1.49 -11.17 -1.70
N ASN A 76 -2.66 -11.57 -1.18
CA ASN A 76 -3.90 -11.52 -1.94
C ASN A 76 -4.52 -10.10 -2.02
N HIS A 77 -5.59 -9.95 -2.82
CA HIS A 77 -6.27 -8.67 -3.00
C HIS A 77 -7.04 -8.19 -1.75
N VAL A 78 -7.47 -9.08 -0.86
CA VAL A 78 -8.12 -8.70 0.40
C VAL A 78 -7.10 -8.00 1.30
N ALA A 79 -5.91 -8.57 1.44
CA ALA A 79 -4.79 -7.96 2.16
C ALA A 79 -4.42 -6.58 1.56
N TYR A 80 -4.36 -6.46 0.24
CA TYR A 80 -4.13 -5.15 -0.40
C TYR A 80 -5.24 -4.12 -0.07
N GLY A 81 -6.51 -4.56 -0.06
CA GLY A 81 -7.63 -3.72 0.37
C GLY A 81 -7.53 -3.29 1.84
N LEU A 82 -7.11 -4.20 2.73
CA LEU A 82 -6.91 -3.90 4.15
C LEU A 82 -5.76 -2.91 4.38
N ILE A 83 -4.63 -3.07 3.69
CA ILE A 83 -3.53 -2.09 3.72
C ILE A 83 -4.05 -0.72 3.27
N SER A 84 -4.77 -0.67 2.15
CA SER A 84 -5.33 0.59 1.63
C SER A 84 -6.28 1.25 2.62
N ARG A 85 -7.13 0.47 3.31
CA ARG A 85 -8.03 0.94 4.36
C ARG A 85 -7.28 1.56 5.53
N GLU A 86 -6.19 0.95 5.99
CA GLU A 86 -5.42 1.46 7.12
C GLU A 86 -4.58 2.70 6.77
N VAL A 87 -4.02 2.77 5.55
CA VAL A 87 -3.30 3.97 5.08
C VAL A 87 -4.26 5.15 4.91
N GLU A 88 -5.42 4.92 4.29
CA GLU A 88 -6.42 5.98 4.08
C GLU A 88 -7.16 6.39 5.35
N ARG A 89 -7.15 5.55 6.39
CA ARG A 89 -7.60 5.96 7.73
C ARG A 89 -6.82 7.18 8.23
N VAL A 90 -5.57 7.35 7.80
CA VAL A 90 -4.75 8.53 8.09
C VAL A 90 -4.99 9.62 7.05
N ASP A 91 -4.72 9.33 5.77
CA ASP A 91 -4.87 10.32 4.69
C ASP A 91 -5.00 9.69 3.30
N SER A 92 -5.89 10.24 2.49
CA SER A 92 -6.12 9.81 1.10
C SER A 92 -4.93 10.09 0.17
N GLY A 93 -4.11 11.11 0.44
CA GLY A 93 -2.90 11.42 -0.31
C GLY A 93 -1.84 10.34 -0.17
N TYR A 94 -1.62 9.82 1.04
CA TYR A 94 -0.71 8.69 1.28
C TYR A 94 -1.17 7.42 0.56
N ARG A 95 -2.47 7.08 0.67
CA ARG A 95 -3.04 5.95 -0.07
C ARG A 95 -2.96 6.16 -1.59
N SER A 96 -3.01 7.41 -2.07
CA SER A 96 -2.86 7.75 -3.49
C SER A 96 -1.46 7.42 -4.01
N ALA A 97 -0.42 7.87 -3.30
CA ALA A 97 0.95 7.56 -3.65
C ALA A 97 1.21 6.04 -3.68
N MET A 98 0.73 5.31 -2.66
CA MET A 98 0.83 3.85 -2.59
C MET A 98 0.09 3.14 -3.75
N SER A 99 -1.12 3.62 -4.09
CA SER A 99 -1.94 3.07 -5.18
C SER A 99 -1.30 3.29 -6.55
N VAL A 100 -0.77 4.49 -6.82
CA VAL A 100 -0.03 4.76 -8.07
C VAL A 100 1.16 3.81 -8.19
N GLN A 101 1.98 3.71 -7.15
CA GLN A 101 3.15 2.82 -7.15
C GLN A 101 2.76 1.36 -7.41
N SER A 102 1.75 0.86 -6.70
CA SER A 102 1.37 -0.56 -6.73
C SER A 102 0.57 -0.93 -7.99
N SER A 103 -0.54 -0.23 -8.22
CA SER A 103 -1.54 -0.63 -9.23
C SER A 103 -1.35 0.05 -10.58
N LEU A 104 -0.73 1.23 -10.62
CA LEU A 104 -0.56 1.98 -11.87
C LEU A 104 0.87 1.91 -12.44
N VAL A 105 1.84 1.46 -11.64
CA VAL A 105 3.23 1.30 -12.09
C VAL A 105 3.67 -0.15 -12.01
N MET A 106 3.69 -0.76 -10.82
CA MET A 106 4.20 -2.12 -10.65
C MET A 106 3.32 -3.14 -11.38
N HIS A 107 2.00 -3.04 -11.25
CA HIS A 107 1.07 -3.95 -11.93
C HIS A 107 1.24 -3.98 -13.46
N PRO A 108 1.22 -2.86 -14.22
CA PRO A 108 1.41 -2.93 -15.67
C PRO A 108 2.80 -3.43 -16.09
N ILE A 109 3.86 -3.13 -15.33
CA ILE A 109 5.19 -3.72 -15.58
C ILE A 109 5.14 -5.24 -15.40
N PHE A 110 4.49 -5.72 -14.34
CA PHE A 110 4.36 -7.15 -14.07
C PHE A 110 3.50 -7.88 -15.11
N SER A 111 2.37 -7.29 -15.51
CA SER A 111 1.41 -7.94 -16.41
C SER A 111 1.76 -7.81 -17.89
N TYR A 112 2.40 -6.71 -18.29
CA TYR A 112 2.62 -6.38 -19.70
C TYR A 112 4.10 -6.19 -20.06
N GLY A 113 4.99 -6.11 -19.08
CA GLY A 113 6.42 -5.97 -19.31
C GLY A 113 7.11 -7.27 -19.69
N THR A 114 8.26 -7.15 -20.34
CA THR A 114 9.17 -8.29 -20.59
C THR A 114 9.82 -8.75 -19.29
N GLU A 115 10.32 -9.98 -19.26
CA GLU A 115 11.07 -10.51 -18.11
C GLU A 115 12.26 -9.63 -17.71
N GLU A 116 12.95 -9.05 -18.69
CA GLU A 116 14.03 -8.09 -18.44
C GLU A 116 13.52 -6.83 -17.73
N GLN A 117 12.38 -6.28 -18.15
CA GLN A 117 11.77 -5.11 -17.52
C GLN A 117 11.32 -5.42 -16.08
N LYS A 118 10.67 -6.56 -15.87
CA LYS A 118 10.22 -6.99 -14.53
C LYS A 118 11.39 -7.08 -13.56
N LYS A 119 12.44 -7.82 -13.93
CA LYS A 119 13.64 -8.01 -13.08
C LYS A 119 14.41 -6.72 -12.84
N LYS A 120 14.39 -5.79 -13.82
CA LYS A 120 15.07 -4.50 -13.70
C LYS A 120 14.35 -3.52 -12.76
N TYR A 121 13.01 -3.47 -12.81
CA TYR A 121 12.25 -2.39 -12.17
C TYR A 121 11.50 -2.83 -10.91
N LEU A 122 10.85 -3.99 -10.91
CA LEU A 122 9.94 -4.38 -9.81
C LEU A 122 10.64 -4.46 -8.44
N PRO A 123 11.86 -5.02 -8.29
CA PRO A 123 12.52 -5.07 -6.98
C PRO A 123 12.82 -3.68 -6.40
N ARG A 124 13.15 -2.72 -7.28
CA ARG A 124 13.48 -1.34 -6.91
C ARG A 124 12.22 -0.51 -6.62
N LEU A 125 11.11 -0.82 -7.29
CA LEU A 125 9.80 -0.21 -7.01
C LEU A 125 9.21 -0.74 -5.70
N ALA A 126 9.37 -2.04 -5.43
CA ALA A 126 8.86 -2.71 -4.23
C ALA A 126 9.55 -2.19 -2.95
N THR A 127 10.85 -1.94 -3.01
CA THR A 127 11.62 -1.35 -1.90
C THR A 127 11.43 0.16 -1.76
N GLY A 128 10.72 0.80 -2.70
CA GLY A 128 10.61 2.26 -2.73
C GLY A 128 11.90 2.98 -3.14
N GLU A 129 12.97 2.28 -3.56
CA GLU A 129 14.21 2.91 -4.07
C GLU A 129 13.89 3.86 -5.24
N ILE A 130 13.02 3.42 -6.15
CA ILE A 130 12.50 4.25 -7.24
C ILE A 130 10.99 4.46 -7.10
N ILE A 131 10.55 5.67 -7.44
CA ILE A 131 9.13 6.05 -7.45
C ILE A 131 8.66 6.13 -8.88
N GLY A 132 7.54 5.49 -9.15
CA GLY A 132 6.87 5.57 -10.43
C GLY A 132 5.75 6.60 -10.44
N CYS A 133 5.35 6.96 -11.65
CA CYS A 133 4.14 7.70 -11.93
C CYS A 133 3.44 7.08 -13.14
N PHE A 134 2.17 7.42 -13.34
CA PHE A 134 1.37 6.91 -14.44
C PHE A 134 0.80 8.07 -15.25
N GLY A 135 1.30 8.22 -16.48
CA GLY A 135 0.81 9.23 -17.43
C GLY A 135 -0.25 8.63 -18.33
N LEU A 136 -1.49 9.07 -18.14
CA LEU A 136 -2.63 8.67 -18.99
C LEU A 136 -3.52 9.87 -19.33
N THR A 137 -3.90 10.66 -18.33
CA THR A 137 -4.78 11.82 -18.53
C THR A 137 -4.05 12.97 -19.21
N GLU A 138 -4.69 13.55 -20.22
CA GLU A 138 -4.22 14.68 -21.04
C GLU A 138 -5.21 15.86 -20.88
N PRO A 139 -4.84 17.10 -21.24
CA PRO A 139 -5.68 18.28 -21.02
C PRO A 139 -6.90 18.43 -21.96
N ASP A 140 -6.89 17.77 -23.13
CA ASP A 140 -7.96 17.78 -24.13
C ASP A 140 -9.02 16.68 -23.86
#